data_AF-A0A7V4UXM9-F1
#
_entry.id   AF-A0A7V4UXM9-F1
#
_cell.length_a   1.000
_cell.length_b   1.000
_cell.length_c   1.000
_cell.angle_alpha   90.00
_cell.angle_beta   90.00
_cell.angle_gamma   90.00
#
_symmetry.space_group_name_H-M   'P 1'
#
loop_
_entity.id
_entity.type
_entity.pdbx_description
1 polymer ?
#
loop_
_entity_poly.entity_id
_entity_poly.type
_entity_poly.pdbx_seq_one_letter_code
_entity_poly.pdbx_strand_id
1 'polypeptide(L)'
;MQDFKDIDKDAQRRRRAGVTRGQEGRNSFKDLKETKPAKRRLKIILPILALLLASYPILSPHLKPADSAVRKGPSAASLTNLDNWGAFRLAADAYPNVSSQGGSFSAPLPQGGRVVYAINEAMQRRVEKVMRDYKVPYGLFVAIEPKTGRVLAAVSHSSAQPGWEKGANFNLYPMASLFKIVTATAALEEKKVSADTPFAFNGRLTSENPKYWRVGPGRANQQMPLSIAMGKS
;
A
#
# COMPACT_ATOMS: atom_id res chain seq x y z
N MET A 1 56.73 -30.17 12.64
CA MET A 1 56.16 -31.13 11.67
C MET A 1 55.70 -32.36 12.43
N GLN A 2 54.40 -32.43 12.71
CA GLN A 2 53.70 -33.57 13.29
C GLN A 2 52.35 -33.67 12.55
N ASP A 3 51.98 -34.92 12.28
CA ASP A 3 51.08 -35.39 11.24
C ASP A 3 49.61 -35.33 11.67
N PHE A 4 48.74 -34.69 10.87
CA PHE A 4 47.31 -34.51 11.16
C PHE A 4 46.47 -35.54 10.38
N LYS A 5 46.59 -36.83 10.73
CA LYS A 5 45.90 -37.89 9.95
C LYS A 5 44.86 -38.76 10.66
N ASP A 6 44.55 -38.57 11.94
CA ASP A 6 43.60 -39.46 12.64
C ASP A 6 42.47 -38.79 13.45
N ILE A 7 42.16 -37.51 13.24
CA ILE A 7 41.09 -36.84 14.02
C ILE A 7 39.67 -37.18 13.52
N ASP A 8 39.50 -37.80 12.35
CA ASP A 8 38.19 -37.91 11.69
C ASP A 8 37.40 -39.21 11.99
N LYS A 9 37.92 -40.13 12.81
CA LYS A 9 37.27 -41.44 13.04
C LYS A 9 36.42 -41.54 14.32
N ASP A 10 36.61 -40.66 15.30
CA ASP A 10 35.83 -40.68 16.55
C ASP A 10 34.58 -39.77 16.55
N ALA A 11 34.52 -38.77 15.66
CA ALA A 11 33.34 -37.91 15.54
C ALA A 11 32.13 -38.63 14.90
N GLN A 12 32.37 -39.68 14.12
CA GLN A 12 31.32 -40.44 13.43
C GLN A 12 30.58 -41.43 14.34
N ARG A 13 31.17 -41.88 15.45
CA ARG A 13 30.54 -42.85 16.37
C ARG A 13 29.66 -42.22 17.45
N ARG A 14 29.83 -40.93 17.78
CA ARG A 14 29.01 -40.25 18.81
C ARG A 14 27.71 -39.62 18.29
N ARG A 15 27.46 -39.60 16.97
CA ARG A 15 26.22 -39.08 16.38
C ARG A 15 25.03 -40.07 16.33
N ARG A 16 25.16 -41.27 16.90
CA ARG A 16 24.10 -42.30 16.92
C ARG A 16 23.36 -42.46 18.26
N ALA A 17 23.63 -41.63 19.27
CA ALA A 17 22.87 -41.63 20.52
C ALA A 17 21.90 -40.43 20.53
N GLY A 18 20.62 -40.71 20.74
CA GLY A 18 19.51 -39.83 20.46
C GLY A 18 19.48 -38.53 21.27
N VAL A 19 19.16 -37.45 20.57
CA VAL A 19 18.48 -36.29 21.14
C VAL A 19 17.24 -36.07 20.29
N THR A 20 16.12 -36.61 20.74
CA THR A 20 14.77 -36.28 20.25
C THR A 20 14.42 -34.86 20.67
N ARG A 21 14.94 -33.86 19.94
CA ARG A 21 14.31 -32.54 19.90
C ARG A 21 13.02 -32.72 19.12
N GLY A 22 11.88 -32.44 19.76
CA GLY A 22 10.57 -32.46 19.13
C GLY A 22 10.58 -31.61 17.87
N GLN A 23 10.67 -32.28 16.72
CA GLN A 23 10.34 -31.67 15.44
C GLN A 23 8.83 -31.53 15.42
N GLU A 24 8.34 -30.32 15.66
CA GLU A 24 6.99 -29.95 15.21
C GLU A 24 6.85 -30.39 13.75
N GLY A 25 5.81 -31.18 13.50
CA GLY A 25 5.69 -31.98 12.29
C GLY A 25 5.82 -31.14 11.02
N ARG A 26 6.62 -31.63 10.09
CA ARG A 26 6.87 -31.10 8.72
C ARG A 26 5.62 -30.93 7.83
N ASN A 27 4.41 -31.00 8.40
CA ASN A 27 3.13 -31.00 7.69
C ASN A 27 1.99 -30.37 8.53
N SER A 28 2.23 -29.30 9.30
CA SER A 28 1.18 -28.59 10.05
C SER A 28 0.13 -27.88 9.16
N PHE A 29 0.36 -27.79 7.84
CA PHE A 29 -0.53 -27.12 6.89
C PHE A 29 -1.60 -28.01 6.25
N LYS A 30 -1.87 -29.20 6.80
CA LYS A 30 -2.80 -30.15 6.18
C LYS A 30 -4.28 -29.78 6.25
N ASP A 31 -4.68 -28.72 6.96
CA ASP A 31 -6.10 -28.48 7.24
C ASP A 31 -6.61 -27.04 7.04
N LEU A 32 -5.99 -26.27 6.14
CA LEU A 32 -6.71 -25.11 5.59
C LEU A 32 -7.75 -25.62 4.59
N LYS A 33 -8.98 -25.85 5.07
CA LYS A 33 -10.17 -26.06 4.22
C LYS A 33 -10.43 -24.80 3.39
N GLU A 34 -9.72 -24.63 2.27
CA GLU A 34 -10.10 -23.67 1.24
C GLU A 34 -11.44 -24.10 0.64
N THR A 35 -12.50 -23.35 0.89
CA THR A 35 -13.77 -23.53 0.17
C THR A 35 -13.52 -23.32 -1.32
N LYS A 36 -13.80 -24.33 -2.15
CA LYS A 36 -13.65 -24.23 -3.61
C LYS A 36 -14.41 -22.99 -4.10
N PRO A 37 -13.77 -22.04 -4.80
CA PRO A 37 -14.47 -20.85 -5.29
C PRO A 37 -15.59 -21.28 -6.23
N ALA A 38 -16.78 -20.71 -6.06
CA ALA A 38 -18.00 -21.02 -6.80
C ALA A 38 -17.94 -20.55 -8.27
N LYS A 39 -17.00 -21.10 -9.04
CA LYS A 39 -16.71 -20.71 -10.44
C LYS A 39 -17.82 -21.10 -11.43
N ARG A 40 -18.77 -21.95 -11.04
CA ARG A 40 -19.82 -22.45 -11.94
C ARG A 40 -20.95 -21.44 -12.19
N ARG A 41 -21.26 -20.54 -11.24
CA ARG A 41 -22.37 -19.58 -11.40
C ARG A 41 -21.99 -18.33 -12.18
N LEU A 42 -20.75 -17.84 -12.06
CA LEU A 42 -20.32 -16.62 -12.76
C LEU A 42 -20.29 -16.79 -14.30
N LYS A 43 -20.00 -17.98 -14.83
CA LYS A 43 -19.97 -18.21 -16.29
C LYS A 43 -21.31 -17.96 -16.98
N ILE A 44 -22.42 -18.07 -16.24
CA ILE A 44 -23.78 -17.85 -16.75
C ILE A 44 -24.28 -16.45 -16.38
N ILE A 45 -23.92 -15.95 -15.19
CA ILE A 45 -24.36 -14.62 -14.73
C ILE A 45 -23.70 -13.49 -15.53
N LEU A 46 -22.41 -13.60 -15.86
CA LEU A 46 -21.69 -12.55 -16.60
C LEU A 46 -22.28 -12.25 -17.98
N PRO A 47 -22.58 -13.25 -18.85
CA PRO A 47 -23.15 -12.97 -20.16
C PRO A 47 -24.59 -12.41 -20.07
N ILE A 48 -25.38 -12.83 -19.09
CA ILE A 48 -26.73 -12.29 -18.85
C ILE A 48 -26.64 -10.82 -18.41
N LEU A 49 -25.72 -10.49 -17.50
CA LEU A 49 -25.50 -9.10 -17.06
C LEU A 49 -24.97 -8.22 -18.20
N ALA A 50 -24.08 -8.76 -19.05
CA ALA A 50 -23.59 -8.07 -20.24
C ALA A 50 -24.71 -7.78 -21.25
N LEU A 51 -25.62 -8.73 -21.48
CA LEU A 51 -26.81 -8.54 -22.31
C LEU A 51 -27.78 -7.50 -21.74
N LEU A 52 -27.99 -7.50 -20.42
CA LEU A 52 -28.81 -6.49 -19.74
C LEU A 52 -28.23 -5.08 -19.82
N LEU A 53 -26.91 -4.93 -19.66
CA LEU A 53 -26.23 -3.63 -19.81
C LEU A 53 -26.23 -3.15 -21.26
N ALA A 54 -26.09 -4.08 -22.23
CA ALA A 54 -26.12 -3.76 -23.65
C ALA A 54 -27.52 -3.37 -24.16
N SER A 55 -28.59 -3.86 -23.53
CA SER A 55 -29.97 -3.50 -23.90
C SER A 55 -30.49 -2.23 -23.20
N TYR A 56 -29.83 -1.79 -22.14
CA TYR A 56 -30.17 -0.57 -21.38
C TYR A 56 -30.30 0.72 -22.23
N PRO A 57 -29.42 1.03 -23.22
CA PRO A 57 -29.57 2.24 -24.04
C PRO A 57 -30.73 2.16 -25.06
N ILE A 58 -31.32 0.98 -25.27
CA ILE A 58 -32.41 0.78 -26.24
C ILE A 58 -33.79 0.99 -25.58
N LEU A 59 -33.90 0.76 -24.26
CA LEU A 59 -35.17 0.89 -23.53
C LEU A 59 -35.38 2.23 -22.81
N SER A 60 -34.38 3.09 -22.71
CA SER A 60 -34.46 4.35 -21.94
C SER A 60 -34.06 5.58 -22.77
N PRO A 61 -34.93 6.14 -23.64
CA PRO A 61 -34.59 7.32 -24.45
C PRO A 61 -34.56 8.65 -23.67
N HIS A 62 -34.43 8.61 -22.33
CA HIS A 62 -34.42 9.79 -21.47
C HIS A 62 -33.26 9.77 -20.47
N LEU A 63 -32.03 9.59 -20.95
CA LEU A 63 -30.87 10.11 -20.22
C LEU A 63 -30.50 11.46 -20.82
N LYS A 64 -30.86 12.52 -20.10
CA LYS A 64 -30.20 13.80 -20.25
C LYS A 64 -28.69 13.55 -20.10
N PRO A 65 -27.83 14.08 -20.98
CA PRO A 65 -26.39 14.02 -20.75
C PRO A 65 -26.15 14.57 -19.35
N ALA A 66 -25.37 13.86 -18.55
CA ALA A 66 -24.94 14.35 -17.25
C ALA A 66 -24.28 15.71 -17.51
N ASP A 67 -24.94 16.77 -17.05
CA ASP A 67 -24.42 18.11 -17.13
C ASP A 67 -23.00 18.08 -16.61
N SER A 68 -22.08 18.47 -17.49
CA SER A 68 -20.69 18.73 -17.14
C SER A 68 -20.71 19.50 -15.83
N ALA A 69 -20.07 18.94 -14.79
CA ALA A 69 -19.99 19.56 -13.49
C ALA A 69 -19.55 21.01 -13.69
N VAL A 70 -20.53 21.91 -13.62
CA VAL A 70 -20.32 23.34 -13.66
C VAL A 70 -19.29 23.60 -12.58
N ARG A 71 -18.17 24.21 -12.99
CA ARG A 71 -17.16 24.73 -12.07
C ARG A 71 -17.89 25.68 -11.13
N LYS A 72 -18.36 25.13 -10.00
CA LYS A 72 -18.83 25.93 -8.88
C LYS A 72 -17.60 26.74 -8.50
N GLY A 73 -17.69 28.06 -8.68
CA GLY A 73 -16.74 28.98 -8.04
C GLY A 73 -16.63 28.64 -6.55
N PRO A 74 -15.54 29.03 -5.88
CA PRO A 74 -15.24 28.58 -4.52
C PRO A 74 -16.41 28.93 -3.60
N SER A 75 -17.27 27.93 -3.37
CA SER A 75 -18.34 28.01 -2.39
C SER A 75 -17.62 28.00 -1.06
N ALA A 76 -17.78 29.07 -0.29
CA ALA A 76 -17.37 29.15 1.11
C ALA A 76 -17.76 27.84 1.82
N ALA A 77 -16.80 26.95 2.05
CA ALA A 77 -17.06 25.71 2.76
C ALA A 77 -17.46 26.09 4.20
N SER A 78 -18.54 25.49 4.71
CA SER A 78 -18.97 25.74 6.08
C SER A 78 -17.88 25.30 7.05
N LEU A 79 -17.46 26.20 7.94
CA LEU A 79 -16.38 25.94 8.90
C LEU A 79 -16.83 25.22 10.18
N THR A 80 -18.14 25.05 10.38
CA THR A 80 -18.71 24.57 11.64
C THR A 80 -18.82 23.06 11.76
N ASN A 81 -18.78 22.30 10.66
CA ASN A 81 -18.90 20.84 10.65
C ASN A 81 -17.94 20.21 9.63
N LEU A 82 -16.64 20.48 9.77
CA LEU A 82 -15.60 19.87 8.95
C LEU A 82 -15.17 18.53 9.56
N ASP A 83 -15.35 17.44 8.83
CA ASP A 83 -14.68 16.18 9.12
C ASP A 83 -13.19 16.27 8.75
N ASN A 84 -12.40 15.26 9.13
CA ASN A 84 -10.95 15.26 8.87
C ASN A 84 -10.63 15.40 7.37
N TRP A 85 -11.43 14.78 6.51
CA TRP A 85 -11.24 14.84 5.07
C TRP A 85 -11.58 16.22 4.50
N GLY A 86 -12.71 16.80 4.90
CA GLY A 86 -13.10 18.16 4.54
C GLY A 86 -12.10 19.20 5.03
N ALA A 87 -11.60 19.05 6.26
CA ALA A 87 -10.56 19.91 6.82
C ALA A 87 -9.25 19.81 6.01
N PHE A 88 -8.82 18.60 5.66
CA PHE A 88 -7.65 18.40 4.81
C PHE A 88 -7.83 19.03 3.42
N ARG A 89 -8.98 18.81 2.79
CA ARG A 89 -9.28 19.37 1.47
C ARG A 89 -9.33 20.90 1.49
N LEU A 90 -9.97 21.50 2.49
CA LEU A 90 -9.97 22.95 2.70
C LEU A 90 -8.55 23.49 2.86
N ALA A 91 -7.72 22.81 3.67
CA ALA A 91 -6.33 23.21 3.88
C ALA A 91 -5.49 23.11 2.59
N ALA A 92 -5.67 22.05 1.80
CA ALA A 92 -4.99 21.86 0.52
C ALA A 92 -5.44 22.90 -0.53
N ASP A 93 -6.74 23.18 -0.63
CA ASP A 93 -7.31 24.16 -1.56
C ASP A 93 -6.88 25.60 -1.23
N ALA A 94 -6.69 25.91 0.06
CA ALA A 94 -6.19 27.21 0.52
C ALA A 94 -4.66 27.38 0.38
N TYR A 95 -3.91 26.28 0.30
CA TYR A 95 -2.44 26.28 0.31
C TYR A 95 -1.79 27.14 -0.79
N PRO A 96 -2.32 27.26 -2.02
CA PRO A 96 -1.76 28.17 -3.03
C PRO A 96 -1.68 29.64 -2.59
N ASN A 97 -2.48 30.05 -1.60
CA ASN A 97 -2.49 31.41 -1.03
C ASN A 97 -1.68 31.51 0.27
N VAL A 98 -0.79 30.55 0.53
CA VAL A 98 0.02 30.52 1.76
C VAL A 98 1.02 31.67 1.81
N SER A 99 1.17 32.24 3.00
CA SER A 99 2.21 33.19 3.35
C SER A 99 3.02 32.66 4.53
N SER A 100 4.33 32.92 4.53
CA SER A 100 5.21 32.66 5.67
C SER A 100 5.26 33.91 6.53
N GLN A 101 4.83 33.82 7.79
CA GLN A 101 5.01 34.89 8.77
C GLN A 101 5.63 34.28 10.03
N GLY A 102 6.81 34.77 10.43
CA GLY A 102 7.49 34.30 11.64
C GLY A 102 7.81 32.80 11.66
N GLY A 103 8.03 32.18 10.49
CA GLY A 103 8.31 30.75 10.37
C GLY A 103 7.07 29.84 10.45
N SER A 104 5.86 30.42 10.50
CA SER A 104 4.60 29.69 10.39
C SER A 104 3.97 29.96 9.03
N PHE A 105 3.56 28.89 8.35
CA PHE A 105 2.73 29.01 7.15
C PHE A 105 1.27 29.21 7.54
N SER A 106 0.62 30.18 6.89
CA SER A 106 -0.82 30.37 6.99
C SER A 106 -1.44 30.86 5.69
N ALA A 107 -2.68 30.46 5.41
CA ALA A 107 -3.42 30.89 4.23
C ALA A 107 -4.78 31.47 4.65
N PRO A 108 -5.18 32.64 4.12
CA PRO A 108 -6.49 33.20 4.38
C PRO A 108 -7.59 32.37 3.70
N LEU A 109 -8.78 32.35 4.31
CA LEU A 109 -9.96 31.71 3.74
C LEU A 109 -10.92 32.76 3.14
N PRO A 110 -11.56 32.49 1.99
CA PRO A 110 -12.51 33.44 1.36
C PRO A 110 -13.66 33.88 2.27
N GLN A 111 -14.13 32.98 3.14
CA GLN A 111 -15.21 33.21 4.10
C GLN A 111 -14.76 33.87 5.41
N GLY A 112 -13.51 34.32 5.48
CA GLY A 112 -12.89 34.80 6.72
C GLY A 112 -12.21 33.69 7.52
N GLY A 113 -11.25 34.10 8.36
CA GLY A 113 -10.36 33.18 9.07
C GLY A 113 -9.13 32.79 8.26
N ARG A 114 -8.36 31.83 8.79
CA ARG A 114 -7.12 31.34 8.16
C ARG A 114 -6.87 29.87 8.50
N VAL A 115 -6.19 29.17 7.60
CA VAL A 115 -5.57 27.87 7.88
C VAL A 115 -4.16 28.13 8.40
N VAL A 116 -3.80 27.48 9.51
CA VAL A 116 -2.42 27.49 10.04
C VAL A 116 -1.83 26.11 9.81
N TYR A 117 -0.71 26.04 9.12
CA TYR A 117 -0.13 24.78 8.67
C TYR A 117 0.94 24.27 9.63
N ALA A 118 1.05 22.95 9.74
CA ALA A 118 2.15 22.27 10.44
C ALA A 118 3.41 22.11 9.55
N ILE A 119 3.37 22.64 8.34
CA ILE A 119 4.37 22.43 7.31
C ILE A 119 5.71 23.05 7.73
N ASN A 120 6.77 22.25 7.63
CA ASN A 120 8.14 22.69 7.76
C ASN A 120 8.63 23.26 6.41
N GLU A 121 8.81 24.57 6.36
CA GLU A 121 9.17 25.29 5.12
C GLU A 121 10.47 24.77 4.48
N ALA A 122 11.50 24.51 5.28
CA ALA A 122 12.78 24.01 4.77
C ALA A 122 12.65 22.64 4.10
N MET A 123 11.90 21.73 4.72
CA MET A 123 11.61 20.40 4.17
C MET A 123 10.77 20.49 2.89
N GLN A 124 9.67 21.25 2.92
CA GLN A 124 8.78 21.45 1.78
C GLN A 124 9.57 21.94 0.56
N ARG A 125 10.34 23.04 0.70
CA ARG A 125 11.15 23.62 -0.38
C ARG A 125 12.23 22.66 -0.86
N ARG A 126 12.87 21.92 0.05
CA ARG A 126 13.92 20.96 -0.31
C ARG A 126 13.37 19.83 -1.19
N VAL A 127 12.22 19.26 -0.82
CA VAL A 127 11.59 18.19 -1.59
C VAL A 127 11.07 18.70 -2.93
N GLU A 128 10.44 19.89 -2.97
CA GLU A 128 10.04 20.55 -4.22
C GLU A 128 11.22 20.75 -5.17
N LYS A 129 12.36 21.21 -4.64
CA LYS A 129 13.58 21.38 -5.41
C LYS A 129 14.09 20.05 -5.97
N VAL A 130 14.16 19.01 -5.14
CA VAL A 130 14.59 17.67 -5.58
C VAL A 130 13.69 17.15 -6.69
N MET A 131 12.36 17.16 -6.52
CA MET A 131 11.45 16.65 -7.55
C MET A 131 11.59 17.40 -8.88
N ARG A 132 11.78 18.72 -8.81
CA ARG A 132 11.97 19.58 -9.99
C ARG A 132 13.31 19.34 -10.68
N ASP A 133 14.41 19.29 -9.92
CA ASP A 133 15.76 19.11 -10.45
C ASP A 133 15.89 17.76 -11.17
N TYR A 134 15.29 16.70 -10.61
CA TYR A 134 15.25 15.37 -11.20
C TYR A 134 14.14 15.18 -12.24
N LYS A 135 13.36 16.23 -12.54
CA LYS A 135 12.25 16.21 -13.50
C LYS A 135 11.31 15.02 -13.27
N VAL A 136 10.91 14.78 -12.02
CA VAL A 136 10.08 13.64 -11.65
C VAL A 136 8.76 13.67 -12.45
N PRO A 137 8.44 12.65 -13.26
CA PRO A 137 7.29 12.68 -14.15
C PRO A 137 5.97 12.77 -13.39
N TYR A 138 5.84 12.02 -12.29
CA TYR A 138 4.73 12.10 -11.35
C TYR A 138 5.28 11.77 -9.96
N GLY A 139 5.19 12.70 -9.03
CA GLY A 139 5.72 12.54 -7.68
C GLY A 139 4.76 13.12 -6.65
N LEU A 140 4.52 12.35 -5.59
CA LEU A 140 3.84 12.80 -4.40
C LEU A 140 4.69 12.39 -3.19
N PHE A 141 4.99 13.35 -2.33
CA PHE A 141 5.71 13.14 -1.09
C PHE A 141 4.90 13.73 0.06
N VAL A 142 4.74 12.93 1.11
CA VAL A 142 4.07 13.36 2.34
C VAL A 142 4.93 12.98 3.53
N ALA A 143 5.30 13.96 4.35
CA ALA A 143 5.92 13.72 5.64
C ALA A 143 4.88 13.89 6.74
N ILE A 144 4.73 12.90 7.60
CA ILE A 144 3.74 12.87 8.67
C ILE A 144 4.47 12.62 10.00
N GLU A 145 4.14 13.42 11.01
CA GLU A 145 4.53 13.14 12.40
C GLU A 145 3.70 11.96 12.94
N PRO A 146 4.28 10.78 13.23
CA PRO A 146 3.50 9.58 13.53
C PRO A 146 2.62 9.69 14.77
N LYS A 147 3.09 10.44 15.78
CA LYS A 147 2.40 10.58 17.07
C LYS A 147 1.11 11.41 16.96
N THR A 148 1.10 12.42 16.10
CA THR A 148 0.01 13.42 16.02
C THR A 148 -0.77 13.38 14.72
N GLY A 149 -0.21 12.76 13.68
CA GLY A 149 -0.74 12.82 12.32
C GLY A 149 -0.51 14.16 11.61
N ARG A 150 0.25 15.10 12.21
CA ARG A 150 0.54 16.39 11.56
C ARG A 150 1.32 16.18 10.27
N VAL A 151 0.85 16.82 9.19
CA VAL A 151 1.54 16.84 7.90
C VAL A 151 2.62 17.92 7.92
N LEU A 152 3.88 17.50 7.88
CA LEU A 152 5.06 18.37 7.93
C LEU A 152 5.53 18.81 6.53
N ALA A 153 5.19 18.06 5.50
CA ALA A 153 5.37 18.45 4.10
C ALA A 153 4.37 17.65 3.25
N ALA A 154 3.83 18.29 2.22
CA ALA A 154 3.00 17.65 1.20
C ALA A 154 3.36 18.29 -0.15
N VAL A 155 4.14 17.55 -0.94
CA VAL A 155 4.69 18.04 -2.21
C VAL A 155 4.21 17.14 -3.33
N SER A 156 3.56 17.73 -4.32
CA SER A 156 3.28 17.08 -5.59
C SER A 156 4.05 17.79 -6.71
N HIS A 157 4.51 17.01 -7.69
CA HIS A 157 5.22 17.50 -8.86
C HIS A 157 4.98 16.59 -10.07
N SER A 158 4.85 17.18 -11.25
CA SER A 158 4.84 16.45 -12.50
C SER A 158 5.59 17.19 -13.59
N SER A 159 6.68 16.60 -14.09
CA SER A 159 7.34 17.06 -15.32
C SER A 159 6.59 16.63 -16.58
N ALA A 160 5.74 15.59 -16.49
CA ALA A 160 5.02 15.01 -17.61
C ALA A 160 3.66 15.68 -17.88
N GLN A 161 2.99 16.20 -16.84
CA GLN A 161 1.65 16.79 -16.94
C GLN A 161 1.48 17.99 -15.99
N PRO A 162 1.73 19.22 -16.45
CA PRO A 162 1.52 20.42 -15.66
C PRO A 162 0.06 20.52 -15.14
N GLY A 163 -0.08 20.77 -13.84
CA GLY A 163 -1.39 20.90 -13.19
C GLY A 163 -1.93 19.60 -12.58
N TRP A 164 -1.29 18.46 -12.82
CA TRP A 164 -1.60 17.19 -12.14
C TRP A 164 -1.46 17.32 -10.61
N GLU A 165 -0.55 18.18 -10.15
CA GLU A 165 -0.25 18.46 -8.75
C GLU A 165 -1.48 18.86 -7.93
N LYS A 166 -2.44 19.57 -8.55
CA LYS A 166 -3.67 20.05 -7.90
C LYS A 166 -4.56 18.91 -7.39
N GLY A 167 -4.54 17.76 -8.09
CA GLY A 167 -5.32 16.59 -7.74
C GLY A 167 -4.53 15.47 -7.08
N ALA A 168 -3.19 15.56 -7.07
CA ALA A 168 -2.31 14.47 -6.68
C ALA A 168 -2.63 13.88 -5.30
N ASN A 169 -2.97 14.71 -4.31
CA ASN A 169 -3.33 14.26 -2.95
C ASN A 169 -4.65 13.51 -2.86
N PHE A 170 -5.49 13.56 -3.90
CA PHE A 170 -6.87 13.05 -3.89
C PHE A 170 -7.08 11.91 -4.89
N ASN A 171 -6.05 11.56 -5.67
CA ASN A 171 -6.12 10.51 -6.65
C ASN A 171 -5.97 9.13 -6.01
N LEU A 172 -6.53 8.11 -6.67
CA LEU A 172 -6.37 6.71 -6.28
C LEU A 172 -5.12 6.13 -6.95
N TYR A 173 -4.22 5.60 -6.14
CA TYR A 173 -3.04 4.88 -6.59
C TYR A 173 -3.07 3.45 -6.06
N PRO A 174 -2.78 2.44 -6.90
CA PRO A 174 -2.70 1.07 -6.42
C PRO A 174 -1.56 0.96 -5.40
N MET A 175 -1.92 0.60 -4.17
CA MET A 175 -0.97 0.30 -3.11
C MET A 175 -0.35 -1.05 -3.43
N ALA A 176 0.84 -1.05 -4.04
CA ALA A 176 1.61 -2.25 -4.37
C ALA A 176 2.06 -2.99 -3.08
N SER A 177 3.33 -3.37 -2.95
CA SER A 177 3.83 -4.11 -1.78
C SER A 177 3.58 -3.44 -0.42
N LEU A 178 3.27 -2.14 -0.38
CA LEU A 178 2.89 -1.43 0.86
C LEU A 178 1.70 -2.07 1.59
N PHE A 179 0.73 -2.65 0.87
CA PHE A 179 -0.44 -3.27 1.51
C PHE A 179 -0.07 -4.49 2.37
N LYS A 180 1.09 -5.10 2.16
CA LYS A 180 1.59 -6.23 2.97
C LYS A 180 1.75 -5.84 4.44
N ILE A 181 2.05 -4.58 4.76
CA ILE A 181 2.17 -4.11 6.15
C ILE A 181 0.84 -4.31 6.87
N VAL A 182 -0.28 -3.94 6.24
CA VAL A 182 -1.63 -4.09 6.81
C VAL A 182 -1.95 -5.56 7.04
N THR A 183 -1.80 -6.40 6.01
CA THR A 183 -2.12 -7.84 6.09
C THR A 183 -1.21 -8.58 7.08
N ALA A 184 0.09 -8.28 7.10
CA ALA A 184 1.03 -8.91 8.03
C ALA A 184 0.76 -8.49 9.48
N THR A 185 0.43 -7.22 9.71
CA THR A 185 0.07 -6.71 11.04
C THR A 185 -1.19 -7.39 11.55
N ALA A 186 -2.24 -7.49 10.72
CA ALA A 186 -3.47 -8.21 11.09
C ALA A 186 -3.18 -9.69 11.42
N ALA A 187 -2.36 -10.37 10.61
CA ALA A 187 -2.02 -11.77 10.85
C ALA A 187 -1.20 -11.98 12.15
N LEU A 188 -0.31 -11.03 12.50
CA LEU A 188 0.45 -11.03 13.75
C LEU A 188 -0.46 -10.75 14.96
N GLU A 189 -1.34 -9.75 14.86
CA GLU A 189 -2.30 -9.39 15.91
C GLU A 189 -3.28 -10.53 16.21
N GLU A 190 -3.76 -11.20 15.16
CA GLU A 190 -4.60 -12.40 15.27
C GLU A 190 -3.82 -13.67 15.68
N LYS A 191 -2.50 -13.56 15.92
CA LYS A 191 -1.60 -14.66 16.29
C LYS A 191 -1.62 -15.83 15.29
N LYS A 192 -1.96 -15.57 14.03
CA LYS A 192 -1.96 -16.58 12.95
C LYS A 192 -0.55 -16.87 12.45
N VAL A 193 0.36 -15.92 12.64
CA VAL A 193 1.78 -16.01 12.24
C VAL A 193 2.65 -15.37 13.30
N SER A 194 3.95 -15.67 13.26
CA SER A 194 5.02 -15.02 14.01
C SER A 194 6.14 -14.63 13.03
N ALA A 195 7.15 -13.91 13.51
CA ALA A 195 8.30 -13.50 12.70
C ALA A 195 9.02 -14.70 12.04
N ASP A 196 9.02 -15.86 12.70
CA ASP A 196 9.70 -17.07 12.25
C ASP A 196 8.78 -18.04 11.47
N THR A 197 7.50 -17.69 11.31
CA THR A 197 6.56 -18.55 10.57
C THR A 197 7.05 -18.75 9.13
N PRO A 198 7.28 -20.01 8.69
CA PRO A 198 7.79 -20.29 7.36
C PRO A 198 6.70 -20.10 6.30
N PHE A 199 6.99 -19.27 5.30
CA PHE A 199 6.19 -19.12 4.10
C PHE A 199 6.84 -19.87 2.95
N ALA A 200 6.13 -20.86 2.43
CA ALA A 200 6.52 -21.54 1.21
C ALA A 200 6.13 -20.70 -0.02
N PHE A 201 7.00 -20.68 -1.03
CA PHE A 201 6.73 -20.02 -2.31
C PHE A 201 7.33 -20.81 -3.48
N ASN A 202 6.83 -20.51 -4.68
CA ASN A 202 7.34 -21.03 -5.95
C ASN A 202 7.84 -19.89 -6.84
N GLY A 203 8.70 -20.23 -7.80
CA GLY A 203 9.28 -19.24 -8.71
C GLY A 203 10.41 -18.43 -8.08
N ARG A 204 10.63 -17.22 -8.63
CA ARG A 204 11.61 -16.24 -8.14
C ARG A 204 10.96 -15.29 -7.13
N LEU A 205 11.78 -14.60 -6.34
CA LEU A 205 11.32 -13.60 -5.35
C LEU A 205 10.42 -12.50 -5.94
N THR A 206 10.64 -12.16 -7.20
CA THR A 206 9.88 -11.13 -7.93
C THR A 206 8.82 -11.73 -8.87
N SER A 207 8.42 -13.00 -8.66
CA SER A 207 7.43 -13.64 -9.52
C SER A 207 6.01 -13.17 -9.24
N GLU A 208 5.46 -12.38 -10.15
CA GLU A 208 4.09 -11.88 -10.07
C GLU A 208 3.06 -12.80 -10.75
N ASN A 209 3.51 -13.86 -11.42
CA ASN A 209 2.60 -14.74 -12.15
C ASN A 209 1.76 -15.59 -11.17
N PRO A 210 0.42 -15.53 -11.25
CA PRO A 210 -0.48 -16.28 -10.37
C PRO A 210 -0.23 -17.79 -10.34
N LYS A 211 0.36 -18.36 -11.40
CA LYS A 211 0.71 -19.79 -11.45
C LYS A 211 1.70 -20.22 -10.36
N TYR A 212 2.48 -19.28 -9.81
CA TYR A 212 3.48 -19.54 -8.77
C TYR A 212 3.00 -19.20 -7.35
N TRP A 213 1.81 -18.60 -7.18
CA TRP A 213 1.31 -18.22 -5.85
C TRP A 213 0.84 -19.41 -5.01
N ARG A 214 0.40 -20.49 -5.68
CA ARG A 214 -0.01 -21.72 -4.98
C ARG A 214 1.20 -22.61 -4.75
N VAL A 215 1.44 -22.94 -3.49
CA VAL A 215 2.36 -24.00 -3.09
C VAL A 215 1.62 -25.32 -2.99
N GLY A 216 2.12 -26.34 -3.68
CA GLY A 216 1.58 -27.69 -3.62
C GLY A 216 2.28 -28.51 -2.52
N PRO A 217 1.55 -29.32 -1.75
CA PRO A 217 2.17 -30.26 -0.82
C PRO A 217 3.04 -31.28 -1.58
N GLY A 218 4.18 -31.65 -1.02
CA GLY A 218 5.09 -32.67 -1.59
C GLY A 218 6.02 -32.20 -2.72
N ARG A 219 6.01 -30.91 -3.07
CA ARG A 219 7.01 -30.31 -3.97
C ARG A 219 8.16 -29.69 -3.18
N ALA A 220 9.36 -29.67 -3.74
CA ALA A 220 10.51 -28.94 -3.21
C ALA A 220 10.28 -27.43 -3.36
N ASN A 221 9.39 -26.88 -2.53
CA ASN A 221 9.10 -25.45 -2.49
C ASN A 221 10.21 -24.74 -1.72
N GLN A 222 10.59 -23.56 -2.18
CA GLN A 222 11.45 -22.68 -1.39
C GLN A 222 10.66 -22.15 -0.19
N GLN A 223 11.34 -21.87 0.90
CA GLN A 223 10.72 -21.36 2.13
C GLN A 223 11.57 -20.24 2.72
N MET A 224 10.92 -19.29 3.37
CA MET A 224 11.57 -18.30 4.22
C MET A 224 10.65 -17.85 5.34
N PRO A 225 11.19 -17.44 6.49
CA PRO A 225 10.37 -16.89 7.58
C PRO A 225 9.72 -15.57 7.15
N LEU A 226 8.58 -15.23 7.77
CA LEU A 226 7.82 -14.01 7.50
C LEU A 226 8.68 -12.76 7.57
N SER A 227 9.57 -12.66 8.57
CA SER A 227 10.49 -11.53 8.73
C SER A 227 11.37 -11.30 7.48
N ILE A 228 11.93 -12.36 6.93
CA ILE A 228 12.76 -12.30 5.70
C ILE A 228 11.89 -12.06 4.46
N ALA A 229 10.68 -12.61 4.41
CA ALA A 229 9.74 -12.36 3.32
C ALA A 229 9.37 -10.88 3.22
N MET A 230 9.03 -10.24 4.35
CA MET A 230 8.73 -8.81 4.43
C MET A 230 9.95 -7.93 4.12
N GLY A 231 11.15 -8.32 4.56
CA GLY A 231 12.38 -7.60 4.23
C GLY A 231 12.78 -7.67 2.75
N LYS A 232 12.33 -8.71 2.04
CA LYS A 232 12.59 -8.88 0.60
C LYS A 232 11.56 -8.18 -0.29
N SER A 233 10.46 -7.69 0.26
CA SER A 233 9.50 -6.86 -0.48
C SER A 233 8.53 -6.07 0.38
#